data_AF-A0A9P9IX22-F1
#
_entry.id   AF-A0A9P9IX22-F1
#
_cell.length_a   1.000
_cell.length_b   1.000
_cell.length_c   1.000
_cell.angle_alpha   90.00
_cell.angle_beta   90.00
_cell.angle_gamma   90.00
#
_symmetry.space_group_name_H-M   'P 1'
#
loop_
_entity.id
_entity.type
_entity.pdbx_description
1 polymer ?
#
loop_
_entity_poly.entity_id
_entity_poly.type
_entity_poly.pdbx_seq_one_letter_code
_entity_poly.pdbx_strand_id
1 'polypeptide(L)'
;MTKLIPLLLAALAGSAIASPAAPPTVTQAPDLDKRADLDKRAVTATCTFSGANGAASASASKTLCATIILQDVAVPSGVTFDLSGLNAKTHVIFKGTTTWGYKEWAGPLLRIAGTSVTVDGASATLNPDGKRWWDGLGADSKGKTKPKFFYAHDLTTSTINDLHIVNTPLMAVSIVDTNGLNINNMIIDNSAGDSAGGHNTDGFDIGDSSSVTITNAKVYNQDDCVAVNSGSDITFTGGLCSGGHGLSIGSVGGRDNNKVSNVKFLNSQVTKSVQAIRIKTTIGATGSVSGVTYSGITMSSISGYGIIIEQNYDGGDLKGTPSSGVPITGLTISDITGTGSVASSGYNIVIACGTTGCSNWTWSKVAVTGGKKYGSCSGIPSGASC
;
A
#
# COMPACT_ATOMS: atom_id res chain seq x y z
N MET A 1 1.40 -29.27 95.46
CA MET A 1 1.86 -30.66 95.64
C MET A 1 1.10 -31.56 94.70
N THR A 2 1.79 -32.54 94.09
CA THR A 2 1.28 -33.70 93.32
C THR A 2 0.49 -33.39 92.04
N LYS A 3 0.67 -34.05 90.89
CA LYS A 3 1.53 -35.17 90.45
C LYS A 3 1.48 -35.18 88.91
N LEU A 4 2.61 -35.49 88.27
CA LEU A 4 2.71 -35.78 86.84
C LEU A 4 1.83 -36.98 86.45
N ILE A 5 1.19 -36.92 85.28
CA ILE A 5 0.66 -38.08 84.54
C ILE A 5 1.40 -38.11 83.19
N PRO A 6 2.08 -39.22 82.83
CA PRO A 6 2.78 -39.35 81.56
C PRO A 6 1.81 -39.78 80.45
N LEU A 7 1.87 -39.09 79.32
CA LEU A 7 1.14 -39.46 78.10
C LEU A 7 1.95 -40.51 77.33
N LEU A 8 1.39 -41.71 77.22
CA LEU A 8 1.97 -42.86 76.52
C LEU A 8 1.85 -42.66 74.99
N LEU A 9 2.97 -42.76 74.29
CA LEU A 9 3.06 -42.75 72.83
C LEU A 9 2.72 -44.15 72.29
N ALA A 10 1.63 -44.30 71.55
CA ALA A 10 1.29 -45.52 70.82
C ALA A 10 1.56 -45.30 69.32
N ALA A 11 2.59 -45.97 68.80
CA ALA A 11 2.90 -46.01 67.37
C ALA A 11 1.96 -47.01 66.67
N LEU A 12 1.06 -46.51 65.81
CA LEU A 12 0.35 -47.36 64.84
C LEU A 12 1.18 -47.48 63.57
N ALA A 13 1.69 -48.67 63.29
CA ALA A 13 2.17 -49.06 61.98
C ALA A 13 0.96 -49.35 61.07
N GLY A 14 0.62 -48.40 60.19
CA GLY A 14 -0.38 -48.59 59.15
C GLY A 14 0.27 -49.15 57.89
N SER A 15 -0.09 -50.38 57.52
CA SER A 15 0.27 -51.01 56.25
C SER A 15 -0.44 -50.28 55.10
N ALA A 16 0.30 -49.51 54.29
CA ALA A 16 -0.24 -48.94 53.07
C ALA A 16 -0.32 -50.03 51.98
N ILE A 17 -1.54 -50.49 51.68
CA ILE A 17 -1.81 -51.31 50.50
C ILE A 17 -1.90 -50.36 49.31
N ALA A 18 -0.87 -50.36 48.45
CA ALA A 18 -0.90 -49.60 47.21
C ALA A 18 -2.03 -50.14 46.30
N SER A 19 -2.96 -49.27 45.91
CA SER A 19 -3.93 -49.59 44.86
C SER A 19 -3.21 -49.67 43.51
N PRO A 20 -3.58 -50.59 42.60
CA PRO A 20 -2.97 -50.68 41.28
C PRO A 20 -3.24 -49.40 40.49
N ALA A 21 -2.19 -48.85 39.87
CA ALA A 21 -2.30 -47.72 38.96
C ALA A 21 -3.26 -48.06 37.81
N ALA A 22 -4.17 -47.14 37.50
CA ALA A 22 -5.06 -47.28 36.34
C ALA A 22 -4.24 -47.43 35.06
N PRO A 23 -4.60 -48.35 34.14
CA PRO A 23 -3.89 -48.49 32.88
C PRO A 23 -3.98 -47.18 32.08
N PRO A 24 -2.91 -46.80 31.35
CA PRO A 24 -2.93 -45.59 30.54
C PRO A 24 -4.05 -45.69 29.49
N THR A 25 -4.95 -44.71 29.51
CA THR A 25 -5.96 -44.55 28.47
C THR A 25 -5.26 -44.30 27.14
N VAL A 26 -5.48 -45.19 26.18
CA VAL A 26 -5.05 -44.99 24.79
C VAL A 26 -5.82 -43.80 24.23
N THR A 27 -5.15 -42.65 24.10
CA THR A 27 -5.68 -41.51 23.35
C THR A 27 -5.95 -41.99 21.92
N GLN A 28 -7.21 -41.89 21.46
CA GLN A 28 -7.53 -42.24 20.08
C GLN A 28 -6.65 -41.43 19.12
N ALA A 29 -6.09 -42.11 18.12
CA ALA A 29 -5.41 -41.45 17.02
C ALA A 29 -6.37 -40.44 16.36
N PRO A 30 -5.89 -39.27 15.90
CA PRO A 30 -6.73 -38.31 15.21
C PRO A 30 -7.45 -38.98 14.04
N ASP A 31 -8.78 -38.86 14.05
CA ASP A 31 -9.65 -39.38 13.00
C ASP A 31 -9.31 -38.68 11.67
N LEU A 32 -8.67 -39.41 10.76
CA LEU A 32 -8.23 -38.90 9.46
C LEU A 32 -9.42 -38.55 8.56
N ASP A 33 -10.58 -39.19 8.78
CA ASP A 33 -11.80 -38.89 8.03
C ASP A 33 -12.39 -37.54 8.46
N LYS A 34 -12.28 -37.16 9.73
CA LYS A 34 -12.63 -35.80 10.19
C LYS A 34 -11.70 -34.73 9.63
N ARG A 35 -10.41 -35.02 9.42
CA ARG A 35 -9.50 -34.08 8.74
C ARG A 35 -9.88 -33.89 7.29
N ALA A 36 -10.17 -34.98 6.57
CA ALA A 36 -10.61 -34.89 5.18
C ALA A 36 -11.96 -34.14 5.03
N ASP A 37 -12.86 -34.27 6.01
CA ASP A 37 -14.15 -33.58 6.02
C ASP A 37 -14.01 -32.10 6.45
N LEU A 38 -13.07 -31.77 7.33
CA LEU A 38 -12.68 -30.39 7.67
C LEU A 38 -11.99 -29.68 6.50
N ASP A 39 -11.08 -30.37 5.79
CA ASP A 39 -10.42 -29.85 4.59
C ASP A 39 -11.45 -29.66 3.46
N LYS A 40 -12.42 -30.58 3.29
CA LYS A 40 -13.53 -30.39 2.33
C LYS A 40 -14.50 -29.29 2.72
N ARG A 41 -14.82 -29.12 4.01
CA ARG A 41 -15.68 -28.03 4.51
C ARG A 41 -15.00 -26.67 4.35
N ALA A 42 -13.71 -26.56 4.66
CA ALA A 42 -12.95 -25.32 4.50
C ALA A 42 -12.91 -24.82 3.05
N VAL A 43 -12.96 -25.73 2.07
CA VAL A 43 -12.94 -25.41 0.62
C VAL A 43 -14.30 -24.87 0.11
N THR A 44 -15.37 -24.93 0.89
CA THR A 44 -16.72 -24.44 0.48
C THR A 44 -17.41 -23.51 1.49
N ALA A 45 -16.86 -23.35 2.70
CA ALA A 45 -17.50 -22.58 3.76
C ALA A 45 -17.54 -21.08 3.44
N THR A 46 -18.74 -20.50 3.54
CA THR A 46 -18.94 -19.05 3.58
C THR A 46 -19.12 -18.61 5.03
N CYS A 47 -18.27 -17.68 5.47
CA CYS A 47 -18.31 -17.09 6.80
C CYS A 47 -18.70 -15.62 6.71
N THR A 48 -19.56 -15.14 7.61
CA THR A 48 -19.89 -13.71 7.72
C THR A 48 -19.44 -13.21 9.09
N PHE A 49 -18.67 -12.13 9.09
CA PHE A 49 -18.18 -11.46 10.29
C PHE A 49 -18.63 -10.00 10.28
N SER A 50 -19.11 -9.50 11.42
CA SER A 50 -19.69 -8.17 11.51
C SER A 50 -19.51 -7.49 12.86
N GLY A 51 -19.75 -6.18 12.91
CA GLY A 51 -19.75 -5.38 14.12
C GLY A 51 -18.38 -5.30 14.81
N ALA A 52 -18.40 -5.00 16.11
CA ALA A 52 -17.19 -4.71 16.90
C ALA A 52 -16.24 -5.91 17.09
N ASN A 53 -16.75 -7.14 17.01
CA ASN A 53 -15.94 -8.35 17.13
C ASN A 53 -15.57 -8.94 15.76
N GLY A 54 -16.13 -8.40 14.67
CA GLY A 54 -15.99 -8.98 13.33
C GLY A 54 -14.53 -9.13 12.90
N ALA A 55 -13.69 -8.13 13.17
CA ALA A 55 -12.27 -8.17 12.81
C ALA A 55 -11.52 -9.30 13.55
N ALA A 56 -11.74 -9.44 14.86
CA ALA A 56 -11.10 -10.47 15.68
C ALA A 56 -11.56 -11.88 15.28
N SER A 57 -12.87 -12.07 15.09
CA SER A 57 -13.44 -13.36 14.65
C SER A 57 -12.97 -13.74 13.25
N ALA A 58 -12.95 -12.80 12.31
CA ALA A 58 -12.43 -13.03 10.96
C ALA A 58 -10.96 -13.44 11.01
N SER A 59 -10.12 -12.72 11.75
CA SER A 59 -8.69 -13.04 11.86
C SER A 59 -8.45 -14.43 12.46
N ALA A 60 -9.24 -14.82 13.46
CA ALA A 60 -9.12 -16.14 14.10
C ALA A 60 -9.64 -17.30 13.24
N SER A 61 -10.61 -17.05 12.36
CA SER A 61 -11.31 -18.10 11.59
C SER A 61 -11.07 -18.06 10.08
N LYS A 62 -10.24 -17.13 9.57
CA LYS A 62 -10.00 -16.91 8.13
C LYS A 62 -9.59 -18.16 7.35
N THR A 63 -8.84 -19.08 7.95
CA THR A 63 -8.39 -20.33 7.30
C THR A 63 -9.47 -21.42 7.25
N LEU A 64 -10.63 -21.20 7.87
CA LEU A 64 -11.78 -22.11 7.86
C LEU A 64 -12.80 -21.76 6.76
N CYS A 65 -12.57 -20.66 6.02
CA CYS A 65 -13.54 -20.04 5.14
C CYS A 65 -12.98 -19.93 3.72
N ALA A 66 -13.67 -20.49 2.74
CA ALA A 66 -13.40 -20.24 1.32
C ALA A 66 -13.89 -18.85 0.90
N THR A 67 -15.01 -18.40 1.49
CA THR A 67 -15.56 -17.07 1.27
C THR A 67 -15.74 -16.36 2.62
N ILE A 68 -15.23 -15.15 2.72
CA ILE A 68 -15.28 -14.31 3.92
C ILE A 68 -16.06 -13.04 3.58
N ILE A 69 -17.24 -12.88 4.17
CA ILE A 69 -18.05 -11.66 4.08
C ILE A 69 -17.78 -10.83 5.33
N LEU A 70 -17.34 -9.59 5.12
CA LEU A 70 -17.05 -8.61 6.17
C LEU A 70 -18.09 -7.51 6.11
N GLN A 71 -19.07 -7.56 7.00
CA GLN A 71 -20.22 -6.66 6.98
C GLN A 71 -20.18 -5.70 8.17
N ASP A 72 -20.09 -4.39 7.89
CA ASP A 72 -20.14 -3.35 8.93
C ASP A 72 -19.15 -3.62 10.09
N VAL A 73 -17.94 -4.04 9.76
CA VAL A 73 -16.90 -4.37 10.75
C VAL A 73 -16.36 -3.09 11.38
N ALA A 74 -16.36 -3.04 12.71
CA ALA A 74 -15.72 -1.98 13.47
C ALA A 74 -14.42 -2.51 14.10
N VAL A 75 -13.28 -2.13 13.53
CA VAL A 75 -11.97 -2.56 13.98
C VAL A 75 -11.57 -1.78 15.24
N PRO A 76 -11.17 -2.45 16.33
CA PRO A 76 -10.74 -1.78 17.57
C PRO A 76 -9.56 -0.82 17.35
N SER A 77 -9.45 0.18 18.22
CA SER A 77 -8.35 1.15 18.17
C SER A 77 -6.99 0.50 18.34
N GLY A 78 -6.04 0.83 17.46
CA GLY A 78 -4.66 0.37 17.60
C GLY A 78 -4.40 -1.09 17.26
N VAL A 79 -5.31 -1.73 16.53
CA VAL A 79 -5.22 -3.12 16.09
C VAL A 79 -5.28 -3.17 14.58
N THR A 80 -4.44 -4.00 13.97
CA THR A 80 -4.52 -4.31 12.54
C THR A 80 -5.70 -5.26 12.31
N PHE A 81 -6.56 -4.95 11.34
CA PHE A 81 -7.46 -5.94 10.79
C PHE A 81 -6.64 -6.89 9.91
N ASP A 82 -6.19 -8.00 10.49
CA ASP A 82 -5.25 -8.91 9.86
C ASP A 82 -5.93 -10.10 9.16
N LEU A 83 -5.95 -10.02 7.83
CA LEU A 83 -6.33 -11.09 6.90
C LEU A 83 -5.09 -11.60 6.14
N SER A 84 -3.91 -11.61 6.79
CA SER A 84 -2.75 -12.32 6.26
C SER A 84 -2.89 -13.84 6.41
N GLY A 85 -2.22 -14.62 5.56
CA GLY A 85 -2.26 -16.09 5.66
C GLY A 85 -3.60 -16.70 5.26
N LEU A 86 -4.31 -16.07 4.33
CA LEU A 86 -5.51 -16.67 3.73
C LEU A 86 -5.12 -17.94 2.97
N ASN A 87 -6.01 -18.94 2.99
CA ASN A 87 -5.86 -20.09 2.13
C ASN A 87 -5.90 -19.66 0.66
N ALA A 88 -5.25 -20.42 -0.20
CA ALA A 88 -5.27 -20.14 -1.62
C ALA A 88 -6.72 -20.08 -2.15
N LYS A 89 -7.00 -19.14 -3.05
CA LYS A 89 -8.34 -18.93 -3.65
C LYS A 89 -9.42 -18.42 -2.70
N THR A 90 -9.06 -17.96 -1.50
CA THR A 90 -10.03 -17.33 -0.60
C THR A 90 -10.63 -16.08 -1.25
N HIS A 91 -11.95 -15.94 -1.14
CA HIS A 91 -12.70 -14.78 -1.63
C HIS A 91 -13.16 -13.91 -0.46
N VAL A 92 -12.66 -12.69 -0.36
CA VAL A 92 -13.02 -11.71 0.67
C VAL A 92 -13.98 -10.69 0.07
N ILE A 93 -15.11 -10.45 0.72
CA ILE A 93 -16.15 -9.52 0.27
C ILE A 93 -16.43 -8.53 1.39
N PHE A 94 -16.10 -7.26 1.18
CA PHE A 94 -16.53 -6.18 2.07
C PHE A 94 -17.96 -5.76 1.74
N LYS A 95 -18.76 -5.48 2.78
CA LYS A 95 -20.12 -4.94 2.70
C LYS A 95 -20.35 -3.87 3.76
N GLY A 96 -21.17 -2.88 3.43
CA GLY A 96 -21.50 -1.80 4.37
C GLY A 96 -20.29 -0.94 4.68
N THR A 97 -20.17 -0.43 5.92
CA THR A 97 -19.06 0.46 6.29
C THR A 97 -18.09 -0.20 7.25
N THR A 98 -16.85 -0.42 6.82
CA THR A 98 -15.77 -0.81 7.74
C THR A 98 -15.16 0.43 8.38
N THR A 99 -15.01 0.42 9.70
CA THR A 99 -14.47 1.56 10.47
C THR A 99 -13.32 1.13 11.37
N TRP A 100 -12.51 2.10 11.83
CA TRP A 100 -11.39 1.86 12.73
C TRP A 100 -11.45 2.79 13.95
N GLY A 101 -11.13 2.26 15.13
CA GLY A 101 -10.94 3.05 16.34
C GLY A 101 -9.70 3.95 16.27
N TYR A 102 -9.73 5.08 16.97
CA TYR A 102 -8.63 6.05 16.97
C TYR A 102 -7.50 5.62 17.93
N LYS A 103 -6.26 5.68 17.44
CA LYS A 103 -5.02 5.59 18.21
C LYS A 103 -3.90 6.25 17.40
N GLU A 104 -2.95 6.89 18.06
CA GLU A 104 -1.70 7.30 17.41
C GLU A 104 -0.72 6.14 17.41
N TRP A 105 -0.48 5.55 16.24
CA TRP A 105 0.40 4.40 16.02
C TRP A 105 0.72 4.27 14.52
N ALA A 106 1.73 3.48 14.16
CA ALA A 106 2.22 3.42 12.78
C ALA A 106 1.36 2.57 11.83
N GLY A 107 0.42 1.77 12.35
CA GLY A 107 -0.38 0.85 11.55
C GLY A 107 0.38 -0.44 11.16
N PRO A 108 -0.09 -1.17 10.13
CA PRO A 108 -1.20 -0.83 9.24
C PRO A 108 -2.60 -1.03 9.86
N LEU A 109 -3.61 -0.36 9.32
CA LEU A 109 -5.01 -0.55 9.70
C LEU A 109 -5.62 -1.84 9.12
N LEU A 110 -5.25 -2.21 7.90
CA LEU A 110 -5.71 -3.42 7.19
C LEU A 110 -4.49 -4.13 6.58
N ARG A 111 -4.43 -5.46 6.72
CA ARG A 111 -3.46 -6.30 6.00
C ARG A 111 -4.18 -7.46 5.32
N ILE A 112 -3.92 -7.67 4.03
CA ILE A 112 -4.41 -8.84 3.28
C ILE A 112 -3.21 -9.47 2.58
N ALA A 113 -3.03 -10.78 2.73
CA ALA A 113 -1.95 -11.54 2.11
C ALA A 113 -2.40 -12.96 1.75
N GLY A 114 -1.85 -13.52 0.68
CA GLY A 114 -2.15 -14.89 0.23
C GLY A 114 -1.99 -15.08 -1.29
N THR A 115 -2.30 -16.29 -1.74
CA THR A 115 -2.18 -16.68 -3.16
C THR A 115 -3.55 -16.86 -3.80
N SER A 116 -3.73 -16.32 -5.00
CA SER A 116 -4.99 -16.38 -5.74
C SER A 116 -6.19 -15.81 -4.95
N VAL A 117 -5.95 -14.88 -4.03
CA VAL A 117 -7.00 -14.24 -3.25
C VAL A 117 -7.78 -13.29 -4.15
N THR A 118 -9.10 -13.29 -4.01
CA THR A 118 -9.97 -12.29 -4.63
C THR A 118 -10.58 -11.43 -3.53
N VAL A 119 -10.55 -10.11 -3.70
CA VAL A 119 -11.17 -9.14 -2.77
C VAL A 119 -12.16 -8.28 -3.55
N ASP A 120 -13.41 -8.20 -3.10
CA ASP A 120 -14.43 -7.34 -3.69
C ASP A 120 -15.03 -6.38 -2.67
N GLY A 121 -15.32 -5.14 -3.09
CA GLY A 121 -15.93 -4.11 -2.22
C GLY A 121 -16.95 -3.20 -2.89
N ALA A 122 -17.55 -3.61 -4.01
CA ALA A 122 -18.46 -2.75 -4.80
C ALA A 122 -19.63 -2.12 -4.03
N SER A 123 -20.01 -2.68 -2.87
CA SER A 123 -21.08 -2.17 -1.99
C SER A 123 -20.56 -1.72 -0.62
N ALA A 124 -19.26 -1.53 -0.48
CA ALA A 124 -18.61 -1.21 0.77
C ALA A 124 -17.95 0.16 0.75
N THR A 125 -17.78 0.74 1.94
CA THR A 125 -16.90 1.88 2.17
C THR A 125 -15.98 1.53 3.33
N LEU A 126 -14.68 1.69 3.12
CA LEU A 126 -13.67 1.54 4.16
C LEU A 126 -13.28 2.94 4.63
N ASN A 127 -13.77 3.32 5.81
CA ASN A 127 -13.63 4.66 6.35
C ASN A 127 -12.88 4.64 7.70
N PRO A 128 -11.55 4.81 7.70
CA PRO A 128 -10.77 5.02 8.91
C PRO A 128 -10.89 6.43 9.49
N ASP A 129 -11.71 7.35 8.95
CA ASP A 129 -11.94 8.71 9.49
C ASP A 129 -10.62 9.46 9.83
N GLY A 130 -9.80 9.65 8.81
CA GLY A 130 -8.44 10.19 8.88
C GLY A 130 -8.32 11.59 9.44
N LYS A 131 -9.41 12.39 9.40
CA LYS A 131 -9.47 13.73 10.00
C LYS A 131 -9.07 13.76 11.48
N ARG A 132 -9.23 12.64 12.20
CA ARG A 132 -8.80 12.51 13.60
C ARG A 132 -7.27 12.62 13.76
N TRP A 133 -6.50 12.28 12.73
CA TRP A 133 -5.04 12.35 12.70
C TRP A 133 -4.49 13.55 11.94
N TRP A 134 -5.18 14.04 10.91
CA TRP A 134 -4.68 15.12 10.06
C TRP A 134 -4.35 16.38 10.86
N ASP A 135 -3.11 16.85 10.68
CA ASP A 135 -2.49 17.98 11.38
C ASP A 135 -1.61 18.82 10.44
N GLY A 136 -1.71 18.57 9.12
CA GLY A 136 -0.90 19.23 8.09
C GLY A 136 0.55 18.74 7.99
N LEU A 137 0.97 17.79 8.84
CA LEU A 137 2.37 17.36 8.96
C LEU A 137 2.62 15.95 8.42
N GLY A 138 1.57 15.18 8.11
CA GLY A 138 1.71 13.86 7.50
C GLY A 138 2.62 12.94 8.32
N ALA A 139 3.73 12.48 7.75
CA ALA A 139 4.69 11.60 8.41
C ALA A 139 5.82 12.35 9.17
N ASP A 140 5.82 13.68 9.23
CA ASP A 140 6.82 14.45 9.99
C ASP A 140 6.74 14.12 11.50
N SER A 141 7.90 13.87 12.11
CA SER A 141 8.05 13.48 13.51
C SER A 141 7.59 14.52 14.52
N LYS A 142 7.37 15.77 14.10
CA LYS A 142 6.79 16.85 14.92
C LYS A 142 5.27 16.73 15.05
N GLY A 143 4.61 15.94 14.20
CA GLY A 143 3.17 15.74 14.20
C GLY A 143 2.72 14.50 14.98
N LYS A 144 1.43 14.18 14.88
CA LYS A 144 0.86 12.92 15.39
C LYS A 144 1.44 11.73 14.65
N THR A 145 1.61 10.60 15.33
CA THR A 145 1.90 9.33 14.65
C THR A 145 0.62 8.82 13.98
N LYS A 146 0.67 8.60 12.66
CA LYS A 146 -0.51 8.26 11.84
C LYS A 146 -0.37 6.85 11.27
N PRO A 147 -1.40 6.01 11.33
CA PRO A 147 -1.30 4.66 10.83
C PRO A 147 -1.41 4.65 9.31
N LYS A 148 -0.53 3.89 8.65
CA LYS A 148 -0.70 3.52 7.25
C LYS A 148 -2.01 2.72 7.10
N PHE A 149 -2.69 2.86 5.97
CA PHE A 149 -4.02 2.25 5.83
C PHE A 149 -3.96 0.76 5.45
N PHE A 150 -3.73 0.44 4.18
CA PHE A 150 -3.86 -0.92 3.66
C PHE A 150 -2.52 -1.48 3.18
N TYR A 151 -2.08 -2.58 3.78
CA TYR A 151 -0.98 -3.41 3.32
C TYR A 151 -1.51 -4.53 2.43
N ALA A 152 -1.33 -4.36 1.12
CA ALA A 152 -1.48 -5.38 0.10
C ALA A 152 -0.11 -6.05 -0.10
N HIS A 153 0.39 -6.69 0.96
CA HIS A 153 1.72 -7.31 0.99
C HIS A 153 1.60 -8.82 0.78
N ASP A 154 2.64 -9.44 0.23
CA ASP A 154 2.71 -10.89 0.06
C ASP A 154 1.52 -11.47 -0.75
N LEU A 155 1.01 -10.71 -1.71
CA LEU A 155 -0.06 -11.16 -2.60
C LEU A 155 0.53 -11.77 -3.87
N THR A 156 0.11 -13.00 -4.19
CA THR A 156 0.55 -13.68 -5.41
C THR A 156 -0.65 -14.03 -6.29
N THR A 157 -0.62 -13.67 -7.58
CA THR A 157 -1.70 -13.99 -8.56
C THR A 157 -3.10 -13.60 -8.07
N SER A 158 -3.21 -12.46 -7.38
CA SER A 158 -4.42 -12.06 -6.64
C SER A 158 -5.11 -10.87 -7.31
N THR A 159 -6.38 -10.64 -6.96
CA THR A 159 -7.20 -9.58 -7.55
C THR A 159 -7.97 -8.81 -6.47
N ILE A 160 -8.05 -7.49 -6.60
CA ILE A 160 -8.81 -6.59 -5.75
C ILE A 160 -9.71 -5.74 -6.65
N ASN A 161 -11.02 -5.82 -6.47
CA ASN A 161 -12.00 -5.08 -7.28
C ASN A 161 -12.84 -4.14 -6.42
N ASP A 162 -13.09 -2.95 -6.99
CA ASP A 162 -14.15 -2.04 -6.58
C ASP A 162 -14.10 -1.64 -5.09
N LEU A 163 -12.91 -1.63 -4.48
CA LEU A 163 -12.75 -1.09 -3.12
C LEU A 163 -12.94 0.42 -3.13
N HIS A 164 -13.77 0.92 -2.22
CA HIS A 164 -13.92 2.35 -1.96
C HIS A 164 -13.35 2.68 -0.57
N ILE A 165 -12.24 3.41 -0.57
CA ILE A 165 -11.50 3.85 0.62
C ILE A 165 -11.69 5.35 0.76
N VAL A 166 -12.02 5.82 1.96
CA VAL A 166 -12.24 7.24 2.22
C VAL A 166 -11.46 7.73 3.43
N ASN A 167 -10.86 8.92 3.34
CA ASN A 167 -10.19 9.62 4.44
C ASN A 167 -9.12 8.79 5.16
N THR A 168 -8.09 8.32 4.46
CA THR A 168 -6.97 7.61 5.09
C THR A 168 -6.14 8.56 5.97
N PRO A 169 -5.63 8.10 7.13
CA PRO A 169 -4.79 8.95 8.00
C PRO A 169 -3.45 9.35 7.38
N LEU A 170 -2.90 8.51 6.50
CA LEU A 170 -1.63 8.64 5.78
C LEU A 170 -1.76 7.92 4.42
N MET A 171 -0.70 7.29 3.89
CA MET A 171 -0.73 6.48 2.66
C MET A 171 -1.88 5.45 2.67
N ALA A 172 -2.54 5.32 1.52
CA ALA A 172 -3.70 4.47 1.35
C ALA A 172 -3.32 3.02 1.10
N VAL A 173 -2.60 2.71 0.02
CA VAL A 173 -2.27 1.33 -0.36
C VAL A 173 -0.76 1.16 -0.48
N SER A 174 -0.19 0.32 0.37
CA SER A 174 1.20 -0.14 0.25
C SER A 174 1.21 -1.52 -0.39
N ILE A 175 1.91 -1.65 -1.52
CA ILE A 175 2.07 -2.88 -2.30
C ILE A 175 3.55 -3.27 -2.23
N VAL A 176 3.84 -4.36 -1.52
CA VAL A 176 5.20 -4.84 -1.24
C VAL A 176 5.25 -6.36 -1.35
N ASP A 177 6.37 -6.91 -1.82
CA ASP A 177 6.59 -8.36 -1.95
C ASP A 177 5.46 -9.08 -2.70
N THR A 178 4.95 -8.43 -3.74
CA THR A 178 3.76 -8.86 -4.48
C THR A 178 4.13 -9.29 -5.89
N ASN A 179 3.53 -10.37 -6.39
CA ASN A 179 3.73 -10.86 -7.76
C ASN A 179 2.41 -11.23 -8.43
N GLY A 180 2.01 -10.49 -9.46
CA GLY A 180 0.78 -10.78 -10.20
C GLY A 180 -0.47 -10.27 -9.49
N LEU A 181 -0.49 -9.00 -9.11
CA LEU A 181 -1.66 -8.37 -8.46
C LEU A 181 -2.42 -7.49 -9.46
N ASN A 182 -3.72 -7.73 -9.59
CA ASN A 182 -4.63 -6.85 -10.33
C ASN A 182 -5.49 -6.04 -9.36
N ILE A 183 -5.51 -4.73 -9.52
CA ILE A 183 -6.40 -3.82 -8.79
C ILE A 183 -7.29 -3.11 -9.80
N ASN A 184 -8.61 -3.28 -9.68
CA ASN A 184 -9.57 -2.77 -10.65
C ASN A 184 -10.57 -1.81 -9.99
N ASN A 185 -10.79 -0.66 -10.62
CA ASN A 185 -11.83 0.32 -10.29
C ASN A 185 -11.81 0.82 -8.83
N MET A 186 -10.64 0.78 -8.16
CA MET A 186 -10.52 1.26 -6.79
C MET A 186 -10.73 2.77 -6.72
N ILE A 187 -11.48 3.22 -5.72
CA ILE A 187 -11.66 4.64 -5.41
C ILE A 187 -10.99 4.93 -4.08
N ILE A 188 -10.06 5.89 -4.08
CA ILE A 188 -9.43 6.44 -2.87
C ILE A 188 -9.83 7.92 -2.81
N ASP A 189 -10.72 8.25 -1.88
CA ASP A 189 -11.22 9.62 -1.70
C ASP A 189 -10.75 10.21 -0.37
N ASN A 190 -9.65 10.95 -0.45
CA ASN A 190 -9.11 11.78 0.62
C ASN A 190 -9.36 13.27 0.34
N SER A 191 -10.32 13.64 -0.50
CA SER A 191 -10.57 15.04 -0.87
C SER A 191 -10.87 15.96 0.32
N ALA A 192 -11.45 15.43 1.40
CA ALA A 192 -11.64 16.17 2.64
C ALA A 192 -10.30 16.66 3.24
N GLY A 193 -9.21 15.96 2.98
CA GLY A 193 -7.85 16.29 3.42
C GLY A 193 -7.36 17.64 2.91
N ASP A 194 -7.82 18.09 1.74
CA ASP A 194 -7.41 19.38 1.14
C ASP A 194 -7.69 20.57 2.08
N SER A 195 -8.78 20.50 2.84
CA SER A 195 -9.21 21.56 3.78
C SER A 195 -9.01 21.19 5.24
N ALA A 196 -8.65 19.94 5.53
CA ALA A 196 -8.55 19.40 6.88
C ALA A 196 -7.12 19.01 7.30
N GLY A 197 -6.11 19.34 6.47
CA GLY A 197 -4.70 19.10 6.80
C GLY A 197 -4.21 17.69 6.47
N GLY A 198 -4.81 17.04 5.46
CA GLY A 198 -4.28 15.79 4.91
C GLY A 198 -2.91 16.03 4.28
N HIS A 199 -1.95 15.14 4.55
CA HIS A 199 -0.60 15.22 4.01
C HIS A 199 0.04 13.82 4.01
N ASN A 200 0.88 13.51 3.01
CA ASN A 200 1.41 12.17 2.74
C ASN A 200 0.30 11.09 2.67
N THR A 201 -0.78 11.42 1.97
CA THR A 201 -1.94 10.55 1.73
C THR A 201 -1.82 9.86 0.38
N ASP A 202 -0.66 9.29 0.09
CA ASP A 202 -0.32 8.63 -1.17
C ASP A 202 -1.38 7.58 -1.56
N GLY A 203 -1.70 7.47 -2.85
CA GLY A 203 -2.67 6.50 -3.36
C GLY A 203 -2.10 5.09 -3.34
N PHE A 204 -1.09 4.84 -4.18
CA PHE A 204 -0.42 3.55 -4.32
C PHE A 204 1.10 3.68 -4.18
N ASP A 205 1.63 3.16 -3.08
CA ASP A 205 3.08 3.04 -2.86
C ASP A 205 3.54 1.63 -3.20
N ILE A 206 4.39 1.50 -4.22
CA ILE A 206 4.84 0.21 -4.74
C ILE A 206 6.34 0.05 -4.47
N GLY A 207 6.71 -1.08 -3.86
CA GLY A 207 8.08 -1.51 -3.66
C GLY A 207 8.18 -3.03 -3.83
N ASP A 208 9.35 -3.53 -4.20
CA ASP A 208 9.71 -4.96 -4.18
C ASP A 208 8.66 -5.88 -4.80
N SER A 209 8.00 -5.41 -5.85
CA SER A 209 6.86 -6.08 -6.46
C SER A 209 7.05 -6.24 -7.96
N SER A 210 6.39 -7.25 -8.53
CA SER A 210 6.37 -7.50 -9.96
C SER A 210 4.98 -7.81 -10.50
N SER A 211 4.75 -7.54 -11.79
CA SER A 211 3.49 -7.87 -12.47
C SER A 211 2.26 -7.28 -11.76
N VAL A 212 2.32 -6.01 -11.37
CA VAL A 212 1.21 -5.28 -10.74
C VAL A 212 0.47 -4.48 -11.79
N THR A 213 -0.84 -4.68 -11.92
CA THR A 213 -1.69 -3.90 -12.84
C THR A 213 -2.79 -3.20 -12.06
N ILE A 214 -2.84 -1.87 -12.16
CA ILE A 214 -3.85 -1.02 -11.55
C ILE A 214 -4.67 -0.38 -12.68
N THR A 215 -5.96 -0.68 -12.73
CA THR A 215 -6.85 -0.28 -13.83
C THR A 215 -8.00 0.57 -13.30
N ASN A 216 -8.27 1.70 -13.96
CA ASN A 216 -9.40 2.59 -13.72
C ASN A 216 -9.50 3.11 -12.26
N ALA A 217 -8.38 3.24 -11.56
CA ALA A 217 -8.38 3.79 -10.22
C ALA A 217 -8.73 5.28 -10.23
N LYS A 218 -9.46 5.75 -9.22
CA LYS A 218 -9.75 7.17 -8.99
C LYS A 218 -9.16 7.57 -7.64
N VAL A 219 -8.21 8.49 -7.65
CA VAL A 219 -7.49 8.94 -6.46
C VAL A 219 -7.68 10.44 -6.30
N TYR A 220 -8.21 10.84 -5.14
CA TYR A 220 -8.31 12.23 -4.70
C TYR A 220 -7.49 12.35 -3.42
N ASN A 221 -6.37 13.05 -3.44
CA ASN A 221 -5.44 13.05 -2.32
C ASN A 221 -4.50 14.28 -2.31
N GLN A 222 -3.56 14.29 -1.34
CA GLN A 222 -2.62 15.39 -1.11
C GLN A 222 -1.14 14.98 -1.33
N ASP A 223 -0.88 13.81 -1.92
CA ASP A 223 0.48 13.35 -2.26
C ASP A 223 0.45 12.47 -3.53
N ASP A 224 1.44 11.61 -3.77
CA ASP A 224 1.54 10.84 -5.01
C ASP A 224 0.27 10.03 -5.28
N CYS A 225 -0.21 10.07 -6.52
CA CYS A 225 -1.28 9.17 -6.94
C CYS A 225 -0.75 7.73 -6.99
N VAL A 226 0.45 7.58 -7.57
CA VAL A 226 1.24 6.35 -7.59
C VAL A 226 2.69 6.74 -7.36
N ALA A 227 3.40 6.04 -6.49
CA ALA A 227 4.84 6.13 -6.28
C ALA A 227 5.49 4.75 -6.41
N VAL A 228 6.25 4.54 -7.50
CA VAL A 228 7.00 3.28 -7.72
C VAL A 228 8.43 3.42 -7.21
N ASN A 229 8.69 2.93 -6.00
CA ASN A 229 10.01 3.03 -5.35
C ASN A 229 10.99 1.95 -5.84
N SER A 230 10.48 0.73 -6.07
CA SER A 230 11.20 -0.41 -6.66
C SER A 230 10.20 -1.41 -7.26
N GLY A 231 10.66 -2.25 -8.19
CA GLY A 231 9.84 -3.32 -8.79
C GLY A 231 9.94 -3.40 -10.31
N SER A 232 9.22 -4.36 -10.90
CA SER A 232 9.18 -4.57 -12.36
C SER A 232 7.79 -4.84 -12.92
N ASP A 233 7.58 -4.55 -14.20
CA ASP A 233 6.33 -4.95 -14.89
C ASP A 233 5.07 -4.38 -14.22
N ILE A 234 5.12 -3.08 -13.92
CA ILE A 234 4.04 -2.36 -13.23
C ILE A 234 3.27 -1.54 -14.26
N THR A 235 1.95 -1.67 -14.28
CA THR A 235 1.08 -0.88 -15.17
C THR A 235 0.01 -0.15 -14.37
N PHE A 236 -0.12 1.15 -14.57
CA PHE A 236 -1.25 1.95 -14.14
C PHE A 236 -1.95 2.50 -15.38
N THR A 237 -3.24 2.20 -15.56
CA THR A 237 -3.97 2.57 -16.78
C THR A 237 -5.41 3.02 -16.52
N GLY A 238 -5.90 3.95 -17.34
CA GLY A 238 -7.29 4.42 -17.27
C GLY A 238 -7.63 5.21 -16.02
N GLY A 239 -6.64 5.65 -15.25
CA GLY A 239 -6.84 6.24 -13.94
C GLY A 239 -7.17 7.73 -13.97
N LEU A 240 -7.72 8.22 -12.86
CA LEU A 240 -7.89 9.64 -12.54
C LEU A 240 -7.14 9.95 -11.25
N CYS A 241 -6.21 10.88 -11.33
CA CYS A 241 -5.48 11.42 -10.18
C CYS A 241 -5.87 12.89 -9.99
N SER A 242 -6.33 13.27 -8.81
CA SER A 242 -6.76 14.63 -8.51
C SER A 242 -6.23 15.13 -7.17
N GLY A 243 -5.78 16.39 -7.11
CA GLY A 243 -5.34 17.04 -5.86
C GLY A 243 -3.86 16.84 -5.53
N GLY A 244 -3.33 15.63 -5.79
CA GLY A 244 -2.04 15.19 -5.26
C GLY A 244 -0.80 15.58 -6.07
N HIS A 245 0.19 14.68 -6.09
CA HIS A 245 1.54 14.87 -6.63
C HIS A 245 1.83 14.05 -7.90
N GLY A 246 0.79 13.56 -8.57
CA GLY A 246 0.88 12.97 -9.90
C GLY A 246 1.35 11.52 -9.94
N LEU A 247 1.86 11.12 -11.10
CA LEU A 247 2.29 9.75 -11.41
C LEU A 247 3.81 9.65 -11.32
N SER A 248 4.30 9.11 -10.21
CA SER A 248 5.70 9.16 -9.81
C SER A 248 6.42 7.82 -9.96
N ILE A 249 7.59 7.84 -10.59
CA ILE A 249 8.66 6.89 -10.28
C ILE A 249 9.50 7.47 -9.15
N GLY A 250 9.70 6.67 -8.11
CA GLY A 250 10.58 6.96 -6.99
C GLY A 250 9.88 7.50 -5.75
N SER A 251 10.64 7.99 -4.75
CA SER A 251 12.09 8.19 -4.83
C SER A 251 12.85 6.87 -5.02
N VAL A 252 13.69 6.75 -6.04
CA VAL A 252 14.55 5.56 -6.25
C VAL A 252 15.93 5.85 -5.67
N GLY A 253 16.46 4.95 -4.83
CA GLY A 253 17.74 5.13 -4.13
C GLY A 253 17.58 5.27 -2.62
N GLY A 254 18.55 4.74 -1.87
CA GLY A 254 18.58 4.80 -0.40
C GLY A 254 17.76 3.72 0.31
N ARG A 255 17.33 2.68 -0.40
CA ARG A 255 16.62 1.49 0.12
C ARG A 255 17.41 0.21 -0.16
N ASP A 256 16.95 -0.92 0.35
CA ASP A 256 17.54 -2.23 0.06
C ASP A 256 17.43 -2.59 -1.43
N ASN A 257 16.30 -2.25 -2.06
CA ASN A 257 16.09 -2.36 -3.49
C ASN A 257 15.88 -0.98 -4.13
N ASN A 258 16.71 -0.66 -5.13
CA ASN A 258 16.70 0.61 -5.85
C ASN A 258 16.56 0.40 -7.36
N LYS A 259 15.85 -0.65 -7.77
CA LYS A 259 15.66 -1.00 -9.18
C LYS A 259 14.20 -0.87 -9.56
N VAL A 260 13.94 -0.10 -10.61
CA VAL A 260 12.65 0.03 -11.27
C VAL A 260 12.82 -0.34 -12.74
N SER A 261 12.01 -1.26 -13.25
CA SER A 261 12.04 -1.64 -14.67
C SER A 261 10.67 -1.88 -15.28
N ASN A 262 10.49 -1.56 -16.56
CA ASN A 262 9.26 -1.83 -17.32
C ASN A 262 7.98 -1.34 -16.62
N VAL A 263 7.94 -0.04 -16.30
CA VAL A 263 6.75 0.60 -15.70
C VAL A 263 5.98 1.37 -16.76
N LYS A 264 4.66 1.26 -16.75
CA LYS A 264 3.78 1.90 -17.73
C LYS A 264 2.67 2.70 -17.05
N PHE A 265 2.60 3.98 -17.35
CA PHE A 265 1.47 4.85 -17.02
C PHE A 265 0.74 5.17 -18.31
N LEU A 266 -0.50 4.71 -18.46
CA LEU A 266 -1.23 4.70 -19.71
C LEU A 266 -2.60 5.37 -19.59
N ASN A 267 -3.02 6.13 -20.60
CA ASN A 267 -4.41 6.57 -20.80
C ASN A 267 -5.06 7.17 -19.53
N SER A 268 -4.33 8.00 -18.80
CA SER A 268 -4.72 8.47 -17.47
C SER A 268 -4.82 9.99 -17.42
N GLN A 269 -5.65 10.48 -16.50
CA GLN A 269 -5.89 11.90 -16.27
C GLN A 269 -5.25 12.33 -14.96
N VAL A 270 -4.51 13.45 -14.99
CA VAL A 270 -3.98 14.09 -13.78
C VAL A 270 -4.48 15.52 -13.72
N THR A 271 -5.17 15.89 -12.64
CA THR A 271 -5.81 17.21 -12.53
C THR A 271 -5.64 17.82 -11.16
N LYS A 272 -5.59 19.16 -11.07
CA LYS A 272 -5.50 19.87 -9.79
C LYS A 272 -4.34 19.38 -8.91
N SER A 273 -3.25 18.95 -9.55
CA SER A 273 -2.10 18.33 -8.89
C SER A 273 -0.89 19.27 -8.94
N VAL A 274 0.07 19.04 -8.03
CA VAL A 274 1.33 19.80 -8.04
C VAL A 274 2.16 19.46 -9.27
N GLN A 275 2.24 18.18 -9.63
CA GLN A 275 2.82 17.75 -10.90
C GLN A 275 2.02 16.63 -11.54
N ALA A 276 2.18 16.45 -12.85
CA ALA A 276 1.50 15.39 -13.59
C ALA A 276 2.38 14.14 -13.76
N ILE A 277 3.57 14.31 -14.34
CA ILE A 277 4.54 13.23 -14.60
C ILE A 277 5.79 13.51 -13.78
N ARG A 278 6.24 12.52 -12.99
CA ARG A 278 7.42 12.68 -12.14
C ARG A 278 8.34 11.45 -12.16
N ILE A 279 9.64 11.69 -12.24
CA ILE A 279 10.68 10.71 -11.90
C ILE A 279 11.65 11.38 -10.93
N LYS A 280 11.78 10.84 -9.71
CA LYS A 280 12.66 11.35 -8.65
C LYS A 280 13.65 10.26 -8.22
N THR A 281 14.94 10.52 -8.39
CA THR A 281 16.00 9.64 -7.85
C THR A 281 16.81 10.35 -6.78
N THR A 282 17.08 9.66 -5.68
CA THR A 282 17.76 10.21 -4.50
C THR A 282 19.19 10.63 -4.84
N ILE A 283 19.57 11.86 -4.49
CA ILE A 283 20.92 12.39 -4.72
C ILE A 283 21.99 11.51 -4.06
N GLY A 284 23.04 11.17 -4.82
CA GLY A 284 24.17 10.37 -4.33
C GLY A 284 23.86 8.88 -4.12
N ALA A 285 22.61 8.44 -4.30
CA ALA A 285 22.24 7.03 -4.19
C ALA A 285 22.66 6.22 -5.43
N THR A 286 22.56 4.91 -5.31
CA THR A 286 22.80 3.96 -6.41
C THR A 286 21.56 3.13 -6.72
N GLY A 287 21.36 2.78 -7.98
CA GLY A 287 20.15 2.08 -8.43
C GLY A 287 19.99 2.10 -9.95
N SER A 288 18.77 1.87 -10.44
CA SER A 288 18.44 2.02 -11.86
C SER A 288 16.94 2.23 -12.09
N VAL A 289 16.61 3.07 -13.06
CA VAL A 289 15.27 3.22 -13.64
C VAL A 289 15.36 2.90 -15.12
N SER A 290 14.66 1.87 -15.60
CA SER A 290 14.74 1.46 -17.00
C SER A 290 13.40 1.10 -17.64
N GLY A 291 13.21 1.44 -18.91
CA GLY A 291 12.02 1.02 -19.67
C GLY A 291 10.71 1.59 -19.14
N VAL A 292 10.72 2.83 -18.64
CA VAL A 292 9.51 3.51 -18.16
C VAL A 292 8.77 4.14 -19.34
N THR A 293 7.45 4.00 -19.39
CA THR A 293 6.59 4.61 -20.42
C THR A 293 5.48 5.42 -19.78
N TYR A 294 5.36 6.68 -20.18
CA TYR A 294 4.16 7.50 -20.00
C TYR A 294 3.51 7.70 -21.37
N SER A 295 2.26 7.28 -21.53
CA SER A 295 1.57 7.39 -22.83
C SER A 295 0.09 7.73 -22.68
N GLY A 296 -0.42 8.67 -23.48
CA GLY A 296 -1.83 9.06 -23.41
C GLY A 296 -2.21 9.75 -22.10
N ILE A 297 -1.30 10.51 -21.50
CA ILE A 297 -1.56 11.24 -20.26
C ILE A 297 -2.18 12.60 -20.60
N THR A 298 -3.35 12.87 -20.04
CA THR A 298 -3.99 14.19 -20.10
C THR A 298 -3.83 14.89 -18.76
N MET A 299 -3.32 16.12 -18.78
CA MET A 299 -3.14 16.92 -17.57
C MET A 299 -3.95 18.22 -17.61
N SER A 300 -4.35 18.72 -16.44
CA SER A 300 -5.05 20.01 -16.31
C SER A 300 -4.85 20.62 -14.92
N SER A 301 -4.86 21.95 -14.81
CA SER A 301 -4.74 22.64 -13.52
C SER A 301 -3.53 22.19 -12.68
N ILE A 302 -2.35 22.13 -13.30
CA ILE A 302 -1.11 21.70 -12.65
C ILE A 302 -0.41 22.91 -12.04
N SER A 303 -0.13 22.89 -10.74
CA SER A 303 0.35 24.08 -10.02
C SER A 303 1.88 24.25 -10.02
N GLY A 304 2.63 23.14 -10.02
CA GLY A 304 4.10 23.10 -9.94
C GLY A 304 4.77 22.75 -11.27
N TYR A 305 4.73 21.47 -11.65
CA TYR A 305 5.47 20.95 -12.81
C TYR A 305 4.60 20.10 -13.73
N GLY A 306 4.48 20.45 -15.01
CA GLY A 306 3.84 19.54 -15.96
C GLY A 306 4.57 18.19 -16.03
N ILE A 307 5.88 18.25 -16.28
CA ILE A 307 6.79 17.10 -16.23
C ILE A 307 8.02 17.48 -15.41
N ILE A 308 8.41 16.66 -14.43
CA ILE A 308 9.67 16.80 -13.69
C ILE A 308 10.43 15.48 -13.65
N ILE A 309 11.66 15.48 -14.13
CA ILE A 309 12.58 14.34 -14.08
C ILE A 309 13.87 14.80 -13.46
N GLU A 310 14.23 14.25 -12.30
CA GLU A 310 15.34 14.77 -11.50
C GLU A 310 16.18 13.67 -10.83
N GLN A 311 17.49 13.91 -10.76
CA GLN A 311 18.47 13.06 -10.07
C GLN A 311 19.15 13.75 -8.88
N ASN A 312 18.51 14.80 -8.36
CA ASN A 312 18.90 15.59 -7.20
C ASN A 312 17.79 15.71 -6.16
N TYR A 313 16.98 14.65 -5.99
CA TYR A 313 15.93 14.62 -4.97
C TYR A 313 16.52 14.25 -3.60
N ASP A 314 16.15 14.96 -2.54
CA ASP A 314 16.61 14.69 -1.15
C ASP A 314 15.48 14.67 -0.10
N GLY A 315 14.23 14.66 -0.56
CA GLY A 315 13.06 14.98 0.26
C GLY A 315 12.37 16.28 -0.16
N GLY A 316 13.03 17.11 -0.98
CA GLY A 316 12.41 18.13 -1.80
C GLY A 316 12.92 18.11 -3.24
N ASP A 317 12.13 18.68 -4.15
CA ASP A 317 12.48 18.73 -5.57
C ASP A 317 13.64 19.72 -5.82
N LEU A 318 14.52 19.36 -6.76
CA LEU A 318 15.61 20.16 -7.32
C LEU A 318 16.67 20.62 -6.30
N LYS A 319 17.11 19.71 -5.42
CA LYS A 319 18.04 20.02 -4.32
C LYS A 319 19.49 19.61 -4.62
N GLY A 320 20.33 20.60 -4.88
CA GLY A 320 21.75 20.39 -5.17
C GLY A 320 22.00 19.96 -6.62
N THR A 321 23.17 19.39 -6.89
CA THR A 321 23.60 19.01 -8.23
C THR A 321 23.15 17.59 -8.57
N PRO A 322 22.50 17.35 -9.73
CA PRO A 322 22.12 16.01 -10.17
C PRO A 322 23.30 15.03 -10.21
N SER A 323 23.10 13.86 -9.60
CA SER A 323 24.07 12.76 -9.61
C SER A 323 23.73 11.73 -10.69
N SER A 324 24.67 10.85 -11.05
CA SER A 324 24.47 9.82 -12.08
C SER A 324 24.30 8.41 -11.51
N GLY A 325 24.23 8.24 -10.18
CA GLY A 325 24.26 6.93 -9.51
C GLY A 325 23.01 6.06 -9.72
N VAL A 326 21.90 6.67 -10.14
CA VAL A 326 20.65 5.98 -10.50
C VAL A 326 20.31 6.30 -11.97
N PRO A 327 20.88 5.59 -12.96
CA PRO A 327 20.64 5.89 -14.36
C PRO A 327 19.16 5.75 -14.74
N ILE A 328 18.64 6.69 -15.53
CA ILE A 328 17.28 6.70 -16.09
C ILE A 328 17.38 6.44 -17.59
N THR A 329 17.05 5.23 -18.00
CA THR A 329 17.27 4.75 -19.38
C THR A 329 16.00 4.21 -20.03
N GLY A 330 15.88 4.35 -21.35
CA GLY A 330 14.72 3.80 -22.06
C GLY A 330 13.39 4.44 -21.65
N LEU A 331 13.40 5.74 -21.29
CA LEU A 331 12.19 6.48 -20.95
C LEU A 331 11.45 6.88 -22.22
N THR A 332 10.18 6.48 -22.32
CA THR A 332 9.27 6.89 -23.38
C THR A 332 8.20 7.82 -22.81
N ILE A 333 8.04 9.00 -23.41
CA ILE A 333 6.95 9.93 -23.11
C ILE A 333 6.22 10.23 -24.42
N SER A 334 5.00 9.75 -24.57
CA SER A 334 4.23 9.92 -25.80
C SER A 334 2.79 10.39 -25.57
N ASP A 335 2.24 11.09 -26.57
CA ASP A 335 0.82 11.45 -26.61
C ASP A 335 0.35 12.18 -25.34
N ILE A 336 1.12 13.19 -24.92
CA ILE A 336 0.86 13.98 -23.71
C ILE A 336 0.06 15.23 -24.07
N THR A 337 -1.11 15.36 -23.46
CA THR A 337 -2.03 16.49 -23.69
C THR A 337 -2.09 17.39 -22.44
N GLY A 338 -1.53 18.59 -22.54
CA GLY A 338 -1.42 19.54 -21.43
C GLY A 338 -1.23 21.00 -21.88
N THR A 339 -1.82 21.39 -23.02
CA THR A 339 -1.76 22.78 -23.48
C THR A 339 -2.53 23.70 -22.53
N GLY A 340 -1.91 24.79 -22.08
CA GLY A 340 -2.49 25.74 -21.13
C GLY A 340 -2.82 25.14 -19.75
N SER A 341 -2.24 23.98 -19.43
CA SER A 341 -2.63 23.18 -18.27
C SER A 341 -1.78 23.44 -17.04
N VAL A 342 -0.57 24.02 -17.22
CA VAL A 342 0.33 24.37 -16.11
C VAL A 342 0.10 25.82 -15.71
N ALA A 343 0.03 26.09 -14.41
CA ALA A 343 -0.10 27.43 -13.85
C ALA A 343 1.07 28.32 -14.29
N SER A 344 0.80 29.61 -14.53
CA SER A 344 1.81 30.58 -14.98
C SER A 344 2.98 30.76 -14.00
N SER A 345 2.78 30.42 -12.73
CA SER A 345 3.82 30.39 -11.70
C SER A 345 4.75 29.18 -11.79
N GLY A 346 4.24 28.04 -12.28
CA GLY A 346 4.94 26.76 -12.40
C GLY A 346 5.78 26.63 -13.66
N TYR A 347 6.27 25.41 -13.92
CA TYR A 347 7.13 25.08 -15.07
C TYR A 347 6.54 23.98 -15.93
N ASN A 348 6.61 24.13 -17.24
CA ASN A 348 6.07 23.14 -18.17
C ASN A 348 6.83 21.82 -18.04
N ILE A 349 8.15 21.88 -18.19
CA ILE A 349 9.03 20.71 -18.22
C ILE A 349 10.33 21.07 -17.51
N VAL A 350 10.75 20.19 -16.60
CA VAL A 350 12.00 20.25 -15.86
C VAL A 350 12.75 18.93 -16.02
N ILE A 351 14.00 18.99 -16.45
CA ILE A 351 14.90 17.84 -16.57
C ILE A 351 16.21 18.20 -15.88
N ALA A 352 16.53 17.52 -14.79
CA ALA A 352 17.73 17.72 -13.99
C ALA A 352 18.49 16.38 -13.87
N CYS A 353 19.19 16.01 -14.96
CA CYS A 353 19.98 14.80 -15.04
C CYS A 353 21.46 15.06 -14.74
N GLY A 354 22.12 14.07 -14.13
CA GLY A 354 23.57 13.97 -14.04
C GLY A 354 24.19 13.76 -15.43
N THR A 355 25.48 14.04 -15.57
CA THR A 355 26.19 14.06 -16.87
C THR A 355 26.07 12.77 -17.68
N THR A 356 25.95 11.63 -17.02
CA THR A 356 25.77 10.30 -17.60
C THR A 356 24.51 9.60 -17.10
N GLY A 357 23.66 10.35 -16.38
CA GLY A 357 22.56 9.80 -15.62
C GLY A 357 21.30 9.51 -16.44
N CYS A 358 21.18 10.04 -17.66
CA CYS A 358 19.99 9.86 -18.51
C CYS A 358 20.39 9.53 -19.94
N SER A 359 19.74 8.54 -20.57
CA SER A 359 20.04 8.15 -21.96
C SER A 359 18.90 7.35 -22.61
N ASN A 360 18.90 7.28 -23.94
CA ASN A 360 17.95 6.49 -24.74
C ASN A 360 16.47 6.87 -24.47
N TRP A 361 16.15 8.15 -24.50
CA TRP A 361 14.78 8.63 -24.33
C TRP A 361 14.07 8.79 -25.66
N THR A 362 12.77 8.58 -25.68
CA THR A 362 11.91 8.80 -26.85
C THR A 362 10.75 9.70 -26.47
N TRP A 363 10.65 10.88 -27.09
CA TRP A 363 9.52 11.78 -26.90
C TRP A 363 8.77 11.98 -28.20
N SER A 364 7.44 11.87 -28.16
CA SER A 364 6.60 12.09 -29.34
C SER A 364 5.25 12.68 -28.96
N LYS A 365 4.81 13.72 -29.66
CA LYS A 365 3.53 14.40 -29.41
C LYS A 365 3.36 14.80 -27.93
N VAL A 366 4.35 15.51 -27.39
CA VAL A 366 4.32 16.04 -26.03
C VAL A 366 3.94 17.52 -26.09
N ALA A 367 2.75 17.86 -25.59
CA ALA A 367 2.27 19.24 -25.56
C ALA A 367 1.97 19.67 -24.12
N VAL A 368 2.90 20.38 -23.50
CA VAL A 368 2.78 20.87 -22.11
C VAL A 368 3.10 22.36 -22.08
N THR A 369 2.09 23.19 -21.83
CA THR A 369 2.23 24.66 -21.84
C THR A 369 1.38 25.32 -20.75
N GLY A 370 1.50 26.64 -20.64
CA GLY A 370 0.81 27.48 -19.64
C GLY A 370 1.77 28.05 -18.61
N GLY A 371 2.69 27.22 -18.13
CA GLY A 371 3.76 27.60 -17.22
C GLY A 371 5.00 28.13 -17.93
N LYS A 372 6.05 28.38 -17.15
CA LYS A 372 7.34 28.89 -17.60
C LYS A 372 8.18 27.79 -18.23
N LYS A 373 9.14 28.18 -19.08
CA LYS A 373 10.27 27.32 -19.46
C LYS A 373 11.29 27.33 -18.32
N TYR A 374 11.76 26.15 -17.92
CA TYR A 374 12.80 26.04 -16.91
C TYR A 374 14.18 26.25 -17.55
N GLY A 375 14.89 27.30 -17.14
CA GLY A 375 16.16 27.70 -17.76
C GLY A 375 17.37 26.85 -17.38
N SER A 376 17.25 26.01 -16.34
CA SER A 376 18.38 25.28 -15.75
C SER A 376 18.30 23.77 -15.99
N CYS A 377 17.63 23.34 -17.06
CA CYS A 377 17.62 21.91 -17.41
C CYS A 377 19.05 21.43 -17.72
N SER A 378 19.39 20.22 -17.27
CA SER A 378 20.73 19.64 -17.39
C SER A 378 20.68 18.17 -17.79
N GLY A 379 21.72 17.71 -18.50
CA GLY A 379 21.87 16.30 -18.87
C GLY A 379 20.74 15.74 -19.74
N ILE A 380 20.07 16.60 -20.53
CA ILE A 380 18.94 16.22 -21.37
C ILE A 380 19.42 15.25 -22.46
N PRO A 381 18.87 14.02 -22.55
CA PRO A 381 19.23 13.08 -23.60
C PRO A 381 18.72 13.54 -24.97
N SER A 382 19.34 13.03 -26.04
CA SER A 382 18.83 13.21 -27.40
C SER A 382 17.38 12.75 -27.50
N GLY A 383 16.54 13.55 -28.17
CA GLY A 383 15.12 13.25 -28.36
C GLY A 383 14.18 13.79 -27.28
N ALA A 384 14.68 14.46 -26.23
CA ALA A 384 13.87 15.12 -25.20
C ALA A 384 14.12 16.64 -25.17
N SER A 385 13.21 17.42 -24.56
CA SER A 385 13.35 18.88 -24.46
C SER A 385 12.65 19.49 -23.25
N CYS A 386 13.29 20.51 -22.67
CA CYS A 386 12.63 21.64 -22.02
C CYS A 386 12.65 22.80 -23.06
#